data_AF-A0A9E6F7J5-F1
#
_entry.id   AF-A0A9E6F7J5-F1
#
_cell.length_a   1.000
_cell.length_b   1.000
_cell.length_c   1.000
_cell.angle_alpha   90.00
_cell.angle_beta   90.00
_cell.angle_gamma   90.00
#
_symmetry.space_group_name_H-M   'P 1'
#
loop_
_entity.id
_entity.type
_entity.pdbx_description
1 polymer ?
#
loop_
_entity_poly.entity_id
_entity_poly.type
_entity_poly.pdbx_seq_one_letter_code
_entity_poly.pdbx_strand_id
1 'polypeptide(L)'
;MDTTNVTFNACQKSYYDWVVATTPIFISTAVAVIGYLQYKVNRRKFRLDLYNRRFLVYEKSLAYFQSYYSRDSTAEFKESFERDFIRVYRESIFLFGEDSAVYKILTELKDTLGFLISFDSRFKSEPYNQNEYTAWSLRKQSMKEPSMIMGALEKALLPWLSFKKIEK
;
A
#
# COMPACT_ATOMS: atom_id res chain seq x y z
N MET A 1 10.99 52.06 59.56
CA MET A 1 10.17 50.89 59.18
C MET A 1 10.40 50.67 57.70
N ASP A 2 11.27 49.72 57.31
CA ASP A 2 11.42 49.32 55.88
C ASP A 2 12.37 48.13 55.66
N THR A 3 13.16 47.73 56.66
CA THR A 3 14.15 46.65 56.52
C THR A 3 13.53 45.26 56.38
N THR A 4 12.31 45.04 56.87
CA THR A 4 11.60 43.74 56.78
C THR A 4 11.09 43.45 55.37
N ASN A 5 10.77 44.49 54.58
CA ASN A 5 10.29 44.35 53.20
C ASN A 5 11.43 43.99 52.24
N VAL A 6 12.64 44.49 52.49
CA VAL A 6 13.82 44.24 51.65
C VAL A 6 14.30 42.78 51.79
N THR A 7 14.29 42.23 53.01
CA THR A 7 14.74 40.85 53.26
C THR A 7 13.76 39.80 52.74
N PHE A 8 12.45 40.06 52.81
CA PHE A 8 11.42 39.15 52.28
C PHE A 8 11.50 39.05 50.75
N ASN A 9 11.64 40.20 50.07
CA ASN A 9 11.80 40.25 48.61
C ASN A 9 13.08 39.57 48.11
N ALA A 10 14.18 39.64 48.86
CA ALA A 10 15.43 38.96 48.51
C ALA A 10 15.32 37.43 48.58
N CYS A 11 14.66 36.91 49.62
CA CYS A 11 14.39 35.48 49.78
C CYS A 11 13.43 34.96 48.69
N GLN A 12 12.39 35.73 48.39
CA GLN A 12 11.41 35.38 47.36
C GLN A 12 12.05 35.34 45.96
N LYS A 13 12.93 36.29 45.64
CA LYS A 13 13.68 36.33 44.37
C LYS A 13 14.60 35.10 44.22
N SER A 14 15.31 34.70 45.29
CA SER A 14 16.16 33.50 45.29
C SER A 14 15.38 32.21 45.06
N TYR A 15 14.14 32.11 45.56
CA TYR A 15 13.27 30.95 45.32
C TYR A 15 12.81 30.89 43.86
N TYR A 16 12.39 32.01 43.29
CA TYR A 16 11.99 32.06 41.88
C TYR A 16 13.14 31.76 40.93
N ASP A 17 14.34 32.25 41.21
CA ASP A 17 15.52 31.99 40.38
C ASP A 17 15.84 30.48 40.32
N TRP A 18 15.67 29.75 41.43
CA TRP A 18 15.88 28.30 41.47
C TRP A 18 14.79 27.51 40.72
N VAL A 19 13.52 27.94 40.83
CA VAL A 19 12.41 27.33 40.08
C VAL A 19 12.57 27.58 38.57
N VAL A 20 12.94 28.80 38.18
CA VAL A 20 13.18 29.15 36.77
C VAL A 20 14.39 28.39 36.22
N ALA A 21 15.42 28.11 37.02
CA ALA A 21 16.57 27.31 36.58
C ALA A 21 16.27 25.81 36.43
N THR A 22 15.38 25.25 37.25
CA THR A 22 15.07 23.80 37.25
C THR A 22 13.99 23.43 36.23
N THR A 23 13.01 24.30 35.98
CA THR A 23 11.95 24.10 34.97
C THR A 23 12.44 23.69 33.58
N PRO A 24 13.46 24.33 32.94
CA PRO A 24 13.92 23.93 31.62
C PRO A 24 14.56 22.53 31.59
N ILE A 25 15.15 22.07 32.70
CA ILE A 25 15.76 20.74 32.80
C ILE A 25 14.67 19.66 32.74
N PHE A 26 13.58 19.85 33.50
CA PHE A 26 12.43 18.95 33.47
C PHE A 26 11.73 18.96 32.11
N ILE A 27 11.52 20.15 31.54
CA ILE A 27 10.90 20.30 30.21
C ILE A 27 11.77 19.63 29.15
N SER A 28 13.08 19.86 29.14
CA SER A 28 14.02 19.24 28.20
C SER A 28 14.01 17.72 28.31
N THR A 29 13.96 17.17 29.53
CA THR A 29 13.90 15.73 29.76
C THR A 29 12.58 15.15 29.26
N ALA A 30 11.46 15.79 29.56
CA ALA A 30 10.14 15.38 29.08
C ALA A 30 10.05 15.41 27.55
N VAL A 31 10.57 16.46 26.92
CA VAL A 31 10.62 16.60 25.46
C VAL A 31 11.49 15.52 24.84
N ALA A 32 12.64 15.17 25.43
CA ALA A 32 13.49 14.08 24.95
C ALA A 32 12.78 12.73 24.99
N VAL A 33 12.04 12.43 26.07
CA VAL A 33 11.24 11.19 26.21
C VAL A 33 10.12 11.15 25.17
N ILE A 34 9.37 12.25 25.02
CA ILE A 34 8.30 12.37 24.03
C ILE A 34 8.85 12.21 22.61
N GLY A 35 9.99 12.84 22.30
CA GLY A 35 10.67 12.73 21.02
C GLY A 35 11.09 11.29 20.70
N TYR A 36 11.63 10.56 21.69
CA TYR A 36 11.97 9.15 21.52
C TYR A 36 10.73 8.27 21.26
N LEU A 37 9.63 8.52 21.99
CA LEU A 37 8.37 7.83 21.77
C LEU A 37 7.79 8.13 20.38
N GLN A 38 7.81 9.39 19.95
CA GLN A 38 7.38 9.80 18.61
C GLN A 38 8.22 9.14 17.52
N TYR A 39 9.55 9.08 17.69
CA TYR A 39 10.43 8.38 16.76
C TYR A 39 10.07 6.89 16.65
N LYS A 40 9.87 6.21 17.78
CA LYS A 40 9.47 4.79 17.81
C LYS A 40 8.12 4.55 17.15
N VAL A 41 7.14 5.44 17.39
CA VAL A 41 5.81 5.38 16.77
C VAL A 41 5.91 5.63 15.27
N ASN A 42 6.64 6.65 14.84
CA ASN A 42 6.82 6.99 13.43
C ASN A 42 7.50 5.85 12.66
N ARG A 43 8.49 5.19 13.26
CA ARG A 43 9.13 4.01 12.65
C ARG A 43 8.15 2.85 12.47
N ARG A 44 7.26 2.62 13.45
CA ARG A 44 6.20 1.60 13.34
C ARG A 44 5.15 1.98 12.30
N LYS A 45 4.73 3.25 12.25
CA LYS A 45 3.79 3.77 11.24
C LYS A 45 4.35 3.64 9.83
N PHE A 46 5.62 3.98 9.62
CA PHE A 46 6.27 3.82 8.32
C PHE A 46 6.26 2.36 7.83
N ARG A 47 6.49 1.39 8.73
CA ARG A 47 6.41 -0.04 8.40
C ARG A 47 4.99 -0.47 8.02
N LEU A 48 3.99 0.03 8.74
CA LEU A 48 2.58 -0.24 8.46
C LEU A 48 2.16 0.37 7.11
N ASP A 49 2.60 1.59 6.82
CA ASP A 49 2.33 2.25 5.54
C ASP A 49 2.90 1.45 4.36
N LEU A 50 4.15 1.00 4.48
CA LEU A 50 4.78 0.17 3.45
C LEU A 50 4.05 -1.17 3.26
N TYR A 51 3.61 -1.81 4.34
CA TYR A 51 2.79 -3.02 4.27
C TYR A 51 1.47 -2.75 3.56
N ASN A 52 0.75 -1.71 3.96
CA ASN A 52 -0.53 -1.34 3.37
C ASN A 52 -0.40 -1.05 1.88
N ARG A 53 0.64 -0.33 1.45
CA ARG A 53 0.91 -0.10 0.02
C ARG A 53 1.12 -1.39 -0.75
N ARG A 54 1.88 -2.35 -0.21
CA ARG A 54 2.12 -3.65 -0.85
C ARG A 54 0.86 -4.50 -0.89
N PHE A 55 0.05 -4.47 0.17
CA PHE A 55 -1.21 -5.19 0.24
C PHE A 55 -2.27 -4.60 -0.71
N LEU A 56 -2.26 -3.27 -0.92
CA LEU A 56 -3.14 -2.60 -1.86
C LEU A 56 -2.94 -3.12 -3.31
N VAL A 57 -1.69 -3.47 -3.68
CA VAL A 57 -1.40 -4.14 -4.96
C VAL A 57 -2.15 -5.45 -5.11
N TYR A 58 -2.13 -6.27 -4.06
CA TYR A 58 -2.88 -7.53 -4.05
C TYR A 58 -4.39 -7.30 -4.13
N GLU A 59 -4.92 -6.42 -3.29
CA GLU A 59 -6.34 -6.13 -3.19
C GLU A 59 -6.93 -5.65 -4.53
N LYS A 60 -6.25 -4.73 -5.21
CA LYS A 60 -6.70 -4.21 -6.51
C LYS A 60 -6.56 -5.24 -7.64
N SER A 61 -5.54 -6.10 -7.58
CA SER A 61 -5.41 -7.23 -8.52
C SER A 61 -6.54 -8.23 -8.36
N LEU A 62 -6.89 -8.56 -7.11
CA LEU A 62 -8.02 -9.43 -6.78
C LEU A 62 -9.35 -8.82 -7.22
N ALA A 63 -9.55 -7.53 -6.96
CA ALA A 63 -10.77 -6.82 -7.36
C ALA A 63 -10.95 -6.83 -8.89
N TYR A 64 -9.87 -6.64 -9.65
CA TYR A 64 -9.91 -6.72 -11.11
C TYR A 64 -10.24 -8.15 -11.59
N PHE A 65 -9.61 -9.17 -11.01
CA PHE A 65 -9.95 -10.58 -11.25
C PHE A 65 -11.43 -10.86 -10.96
N GLN A 66 -11.96 -10.42 -9.81
CA GLN A 66 -13.37 -10.60 -9.45
C GLN A 66 -14.32 -9.85 -10.38
N SER A 67 -13.96 -8.64 -10.83
CA SER A 67 -14.76 -7.87 -11.80
C SER A 67 -14.88 -8.58 -13.15
N TYR A 68 -13.85 -9.33 -13.56
CA TYR A 68 -13.90 -10.10 -14.79
C TYR A 68 -14.97 -11.19 -14.73
N TYR A 69 -14.97 -12.00 -13.65
CA TYR A 69 -15.93 -13.09 -13.45
C TYR A 69 -17.34 -12.62 -13.03
N SER A 70 -17.49 -11.37 -12.61
CA SER A 70 -18.78 -10.81 -12.24
C SER A 70 -19.67 -10.64 -13.47
N ARG A 71 -20.67 -11.53 -13.62
CA ARG A 71 -21.61 -11.58 -14.76
C ARG A 71 -22.49 -10.34 -14.90
N ASP A 72 -22.83 -9.68 -13.80
CA ASP A 72 -23.82 -8.58 -13.75
C ASP A 72 -23.19 -7.18 -13.69
N SER A 73 -21.88 -7.07 -13.90
CA SER A 73 -21.22 -5.76 -13.87
C SER A 73 -21.31 -5.03 -15.20
N THR A 74 -21.66 -3.75 -15.14
CA THR A 74 -21.66 -2.85 -16.30
C THR A 74 -20.25 -2.69 -16.87
N ALA A 75 -20.14 -2.36 -18.15
CA ALA A 75 -18.84 -2.10 -18.79
C ALA A 75 -18.05 -1.00 -18.06
N GLU A 76 -18.74 0.07 -17.63
CA GLU A 76 -18.17 1.16 -16.84
C GLU A 76 -17.62 0.69 -15.49
N PHE A 77 -18.32 -0.23 -14.83
CA PHE A 77 -17.85 -0.82 -13.57
C PHE A 77 -16.55 -1.60 -13.81
N LYS A 78 -16.50 -2.48 -14.83
CA LYS A 78 -15.28 -3.24 -15.15
C LYS A 78 -14.10 -2.34 -15.52
N GLU A 79 -14.36 -1.27 -16.29
CA GLU A 79 -13.33 -0.30 -16.67
C GLU A 79 -12.75 0.44 -15.46
N SER A 80 -13.57 0.75 -14.45
CA SER A 80 -13.09 1.38 -13.23
C SER A 80 -12.07 0.51 -12.47
N PHE A 81 -12.30 -0.81 -12.38
CA PHE A 81 -11.35 -1.74 -11.76
C PHE A 81 -10.09 -1.93 -12.61
N GLU A 82 -10.22 -1.92 -13.93
CA GLU A 82 -9.07 -1.97 -14.82
C GLU A 82 -8.16 -0.75 -14.64
N ARG A 83 -8.74 0.46 -14.60
CA ARG A 83 -7.99 1.71 -14.39
C ARG A 83 -7.28 1.71 -13.03
N ASP A 84 -7.98 1.30 -11.98
CA ASP A 84 -7.42 1.15 -10.63
C ASP A 84 -6.27 0.14 -10.61
N PHE A 85 -6.44 -0.99 -11.28
CA PHE A 85 -5.40 -2.01 -11.39
C PHE A 85 -4.19 -1.52 -12.19
N ILE A 86 -4.37 -0.85 -13.33
CA ILE A 86 -3.27 -0.30 -14.14
C ILE A 86 -2.46 0.72 -13.33
N ARG A 87 -3.14 1.56 -12.56
CA ARG A 87 -2.47 2.52 -11.67
C ARG A 87 -1.57 1.78 -10.68
N VAL A 88 -2.12 0.80 -9.99
CA VAL A 88 -1.39 0.08 -8.93
C VAL A 88 -0.32 -0.86 -9.49
N TYR A 89 -0.52 -1.39 -10.70
CA TYR A 89 0.49 -2.09 -11.48
C TYR A 89 1.71 -1.20 -11.74
N ARG A 90 1.51 0.06 -12.14
CA ARG A 90 2.61 1.02 -12.33
C ARG A 90 3.28 1.37 -11.00
N GLU A 91 2.50 1.56 -9.94
CA GLU A 91 3.03 1.80 -8.59
C GLU A 91 3.85 0.60 -8.07
N SER A 92 3.52 -0.63 -8.49
CA SER A 92 4.22 -1.85 -8.09
C SER A 92 5.69 -1.87 -8.53
N ILE A 93 6.03 -1.23 -9.66
CA ILE A 93 7.43 -1.09 -10.14
C ILE A 93 8.26 -0.35 -9.10
N PHE A 94 7.72 0.72 -8.53
CA PHE A 94 8.40 1.51 -7.51
C PHE A 94 8.49 0.79 -6.16
N LEU A 95 7.50 -0.05 -5.83
CA LEU A 95 7.44 -0.74 -4.54
C LEU A 95 8.31 -2.00 -4.48
N PHE A 96 8.45 -2.72 -5.59
CA PHE A 96 9.12 -4.03 -5.65
C PHE A 96 10.36 -4.05 -6.56
N GLY A 97 10.50 -3.09 -7.48
CA GLY A 97 11.51 -3.07 -8.53
C GLY A 97 11.04 -3.79 -9.80
N GLU A 98 11.63 -3.40 -10.93
CA GLU A 98 11.30 -3.91 -12.28
C GLU A 98 11.61 -5.41 -12.44
N ASP A 99 12.69 -5.89 -11.82
CA ASP A 99 13.10 -7.30 -11.86
C ASP A 99 12.30 -8.22 -10.91
N SER A 100 11.37 -7.66 -10.14
CA SER A 100 10.59 -8.44 -9.18
C SER A 100 9.71 -9.47 -9.88
N ALA A 101 9.69 -10.69 -9.32
CA ALA A 101 8.73 -11.72 -9.73
C ALA A 101 7.27 -11.23 -9.63
N VAL A 102 6.98 -10.34 -8.67
CA VAL A 102 5.65 -9.74 -8.50
C VAL A 102 5.28 -8.92 -9.73
N TYR A 103 6.19 -8.09 -10.25
CA TYR A 103 5.93 -7.26 -11.42
C TYR A 103 5.64 -8.14 -12.64
N LYS A 104 6.48 -9.15 -12.90
CA LYS A 104 6.30 -10.09 -14.02
C LYS A 104 4.94 -10.81 -13.97
N ILE A 105 4.53 -11.26 -12.78
CA ILE A 105 3.24 -11.93 -12.59
C ILE A 105 2.08 -10.96 -12.79
N LEU A 106 2.20 -9.71 -12.32
CA LEU A 106 1.18 -8.69 -12.56
C LEU A 106 1.07 -8.32 -14.04
N THR A 107 2.18 -8.26 -14.78
CA THR A 107 2.16 -8.07 -16.24
C THR A 107 1.43 -9.22 -16.93
N GLU A 108 1.73 -10.46 -16.55
CA GLU A 108 1.06 -11.65 -17.08
C GLU A 108 -0.45 -11.62 -16.77
N LEU A 109 -0.84 -11.20 -15.55
CA LEU A 109 -2.23 -11.03 -15.16
C LEU A 109 -2.94 -9.97 -16.01
N LYS A 110 -2.31 -8.80 -16.19
CA LYS A 110 -2.84 -7.69 -16.99
C LYS A 110 -3.10 -8.12 -18.43
N ASP A 111 -2.10 -8.77 -19.05
CA ASP A 111 -2.19 -9.17 -20.46
C ASP A 111 -3.21 -10.29 -20.67
N THR A 112 -3.30 -11.23 -19.72
CA THR A 112 -4.29 -12.33 -19.77
C THR A 112 -5.71 -11.82 -19.60
N LEU A 113 -5.98 -11.01 -18.55
CA LEU A 113 -7.31 -10.46 -18.32
C LEU A 113 -7.72 -9.47 -19.41
N GLY A 114 -6.82 -8.62 -19.90
CA GLY A 114 -7.08 -7.72 -21.01
C GLY A 114 -7.45 -8.46 -22.30
N PHE A 115 -6.76 -9.58 -22.59
CA PHE A 115 -7.12 -10.44 -23.72
C PHE A 115 -8.50 -11.07 -23.53
N LEU A 116 -8.80 -11.60 -22.35
CA LEU A 116 -10.07 -12.25 -22.05
C LEU A 116 -11.25 -11.29 -22.14
N ILE A 117 -11.12 -10.08 -21.61
CA ILE A 117 -12.14 -9.02 -21.73
C ILE A 117 -12.35 -8.65 -23.21
N SER A 118 -11.25 -8.50 -23.96
CA SER A 118 -11.32 -8.18 -25.39
C SER A 118 -11.97 -9.31 -26.20
N PHE A 119 -11.66 -10.56 -25.87
CA PHE A 119 -12.28 -11.76 -26.47
C PHE A 119 -13.79 -11.75 -26.20
N ASP A 120 -14.17 -11.64 -24.93
CA ASP A 120 -15.59 -11.70 -24.53
C ASP A 120 -16.37 -10.52 -25.12
N SER A 121 -15.80 -9.32 -25.17
CA SER A 121 -16.44 -8.14 -25.79
C SER A 121 -16.60 -8.28 -27.30
N ARG A 122 -15.63 -8.88 -27.99
CA ARG A 122 -15.62 -9.01 -29.45
C ARG A 122 -16.57 -10.10 -29.96
N PHE A 123 -16.75 -11.16 -29.17
CA PHE A 123 -17.60 -12.31 -29.53
C PHE A 123 -18.90 -12.37 -28.70
N LYS A 124 -19.28 -11.27 -28.02
CA LYS A 124 -20.50 -11.20 -27.18
C LYS A 124 -21.80 -11.26 -27.98
N SER A 125 -21.79 -10.72 -29.19
CA SER A 125 -22.99 -10.57 -30.03
C SER A 125 -22.69 -10.99 -31.47
N GLU A 126 -23.54 -11.85 -32.01
CA GLU A 126 -23.52 -12.22 -33.43
C GLU A 126 -23.88 -11.05 -34.35
N PRO A 127 -23.44 -11.05 -35.63
CA PRO A 127 -22.62 -12.08 -36.29
C PRO A 127 -21.12 -11.85 -36.10
N TYR A 128 -20.36 -12.92 -35.84
CA TYR A 128 -18.90 -12.89 -35.79
C TYR A 128 -18.28 -13.83 -36.82
N ASN A 129 -17.03 -13.55 -37.22
CA ASN A 129 -16.31 -14.39 -38.16
C ASN A 129 -15.82 -15.68 -37.47
N GLN A 130 -16.27 -16.84 -37.94
CA GLN A 130 -15.93 -18.15 -37.36
C GLN A 130 -14.42 -18.46 -37.41
N ASN A 131 -13.73 -18.05 -38.49
CA ASN A 131 -12.29 -18.27 -38.63
C ASN A 131 -11.52 -17.43 -37.60
N GLU A 132 -11.99 -16.20 -37.37
CA GLU A 132 -11.42 -15.31 -36.37
C GLU A 132 -11.68 -15.84 -34.96
N TYR A 133 -12.91 -16.30 -34.66
CA TYR A 133 -13.22 -16.94 -33.38
C TYR A 133 -12.31 -18.13 -33.08
N THR A 134 -12.07 -18.98 -34.08
CA THR A 134 -11.22 -20.18 -33.94
C THR A 134 -9.76 -19.81 -33.65
N ALA A 135 -9.21 -18.79 -34.33
CA ALA A 135 -7.86 -18.31 -34.06
C ALA A 135 -7.71 -17.73 -32.64
N TRP A 136 -8.71 -16.98 -32.19
CA TRP A 136 -8.71 -16.38 -30.86
C TRP A 136 -8.95 -17.40 -29.74
N SER A 137 -9.77 -18.43 -29.96
CA SER A 137 -10.03 -19.49 -28.97
C SER A 137 -8.82 -20.40 -28.78
N LEU A 138 -8.07 -20.70 -29.84
CA LEU A 138 -6.77 -21.38 -29.75
C LEU A 138 -5.78 -20.58 -28.89
N ARG A 139 -5.73 -19.26 -29.09
CA ARG A 139 -4.91 -18.38 -28.25
C ARG A 139 -5.38 -18.40 -26.80
N LYS A 140 -6.70 -18.34 -26.55
CA LYS A 140 -7.27 -18.45 -25.19
C LYS A 140 -6.85 -19.74 -24.48
N GLN A 141 -6.85 -20.88 -25.16
CA GLN A 141 -6.43 -22.16 -24.60
C GLN A 141 -4.92 -22.23 -24.29
N SER A 142 -4.09 -21.49 -25.03
CA SER A 142 -2.64 -21.42 -24.78
C SER A 142 -2.26 -20.52 -23.60
N MET A 143 -3.19 -19.68 -23.13
CA MET A 143 -2.96 -18.80 -21.99
C MET A 143 -3.11 -19.53 -20.67
N LYS A 144 -2.38 -19.10 -19.66
CA LYS A 144 -2.57 -19.61 -18.30
C LYS A 144 -3.92 -19.14 -17.76
N GLU A 145 -4.59 -20.04 -17.04
CA GLU A 145 -5.79 -19.70 -16.31
C GLU A 145 -5.53 -18.54 -15.33
N PRO A 146 -6.36 -17.47 -15.33
CA PRO A 146 -6.18 -16.32 -14.44
C PRO A 146 -6.08 -16.72 -12.96
N SER A 147 -6.76 -17.79 -12.55
CA SER A 147 -6.70 -18.32 -11.18
C SER A 147 -5.31 -18.84 -10.80
N MET A 148 -4.59 -19.47 -11.73
CA MET A 148 -3.21 -19.93 -11.51
C MET A 148 -2.24 -18.75 -11.40
N ILE A 149 -2.45 -17.71 -12.21
CA ILE A 149 -1.65 -16.47 -12.14
C ILE A 149 -1.87 -15.80 -10.78
N MET A 150 -3.11 -15.75 -10.29
CA MET A 150 -3.44 -15.19 -8.99
C MET A 150 -2.80 -15.97 -7.84
N GLY A 151 -2.83 -17.30 -7.87
CA GLY A 151 -2.14 -18.12 -6.88
C GLY A 151 -0.62 -17.94 -6.90
N ALA A 152 -0.02 -17.73 -8.08
CA ALA A 152 1.39 -17.39 -8.20
C ALA A 152 1.70 -15.99 -7.61
N LEU A 153 0.80 -15.01 -7.81
CA LEU A 153 0.91 -13.67 -7.25
C LEU A 153 0.89 -13.70 -5.73
N GLU A 154 -0.05 -14.45 -5.13
CA GLU A 154 -0.12 -14.65 -3.68
C GLU A 154 1.20 -15.20 -3.14
N LYS A 155 1.71 -16.27 -3.75
CA LYS A 155 2.97 -16.91 -3.36
C LYS A 155 4.16 -15.95 -3.48
N ALA A 156 4.20 -15.14 -4.53
CA ALA A 156 5.26 -14.14 -4.73
C ALA A 156 5.18 -12.99 -3.73
N LEU A 157 3.98 -12.62 -3.26
CA LEU A 157 3.75 -11.56 -2.30
C LEU A 157 3.94 -11.98 -0.84
N LEU A 158 3.75 -13.26 -0.50
CA LEU A 158 3.98 -13.81 0.85
C LEU A 158 5.29 -13.33 1.54
N PRO A 159 6.47 -13.39 0.90
CA PRO A 159 7.71 -12.92 1.52
C PRO A 159 7.69 -11.41 1.83
N TRP A 160 6.96 -10.62 1.04
CA TRP A 160 6.86 -9.17 1.19
C TRP A 160 5.80 -8.73 2.22
N LEU A 161 4.79 -9.57 2.45
CA LEU A 161 3.76 -9.40 3.49
C LEU A 161 4.23 -9.86 4.87
N SER A 162 5.17 -10.81 4.95
CA SER A 162 5.64 -11.31 6.24
C SER A 162 6.43 -10.25 7.02
N PHE A 163 5.87 -9.73 8.12
CA PHE A 163 6.51 -8.75 9.01
C PHE A 163 7.84 -9.23 9.62
N LYS A 164 8.12 -10.53 9.55
CA LYS A 164 9.23 -11.20 10.24
C LYS A 164 10.58 -11.09 9.53
N LYS A 165 10.62 -10.74 8.23
CA LYS A 165 11.85 -10.81 7.42
C LYS A 165 12.73 -9.55 7.42
N ILE A 166 12.34 -8.50 8.14
CA ILE A 166 13.05 -7.20 8.16
C ILE A 166 13.64 -6.91 9.56
N GLU A 167 14.11 -7.97 10.23
CA GLU A 167 14.78 -7.90 11.53
C GLU A 167 16.26 -8.33 11.45
N LYS A 168 16.80 -8.48 10.25
CA LYS A 168 18.25 -8.59 10.02
C LYS A 168 18.75 -7.35 9.29
#